data_AF-N6UJJ6-F1
#
_entry.id   AF-N6UJJ6-F1
#
_cell.length_a   1.000
_cell.length_b   1.000
_cell.length_c   1.000
_cell.angle_alpha   90.00
_cell.angle_beta   90.00
_cell.angle_gamma   90.00
#
_symmetry.space_group_name_H-M   'P 1'
#
loop_
_entity.id
_entity.type
_entity.pdbx_description
1 polymer ?
#
loop_
_entity_poly.entity_id
_entity_poly.type
_entity_poly.pdbx_seq_one_letter_code
_entity_poly.pdbx_strand_id
1 'polypeptide(L)'
;MRKKYAFLTIFLFIQCVEIYQCTHLKGTFSSSDFFKFLIKFGVQKTAGHSPDTSQGYIFGNITSKSHLFVPITFVVLRRSHFIDYYKNRVIFDKDEACNRMFSKLNKRAYDPQCSHDGKDYLRRIPCPTGELCEDEDDQWHVVNNHQFTYVFKDFKEPAYNIFS
;
A
#
# COMPACT_ATOMS: atom_id res chain seq x y z
N MET A 1 -13.01 9.85 -50.52
CA MET A 1 -12.13 8.84 -49.88
C MET A 1 -11.42 9.33 -48.61
N ARG A 2 -10.89 10.57 -48.54
CA ARG A 2 -10.20 11.11 -47.33
C ARG A 2 -10.98 11.04 -46.01
N LYS A 3 -12.30 11.25 -46.01
CA LYS A 3 -13.14 11.19 -44.79
C LYS A 3 -13.21 9.80 -44.15
N LYS A 4 -13.15 8.71 -44.94
CA LYS A 4 -13.18 7.33 -44.41
C LYS A 4 -11.90 6.98 -43.65
N TYR A 5 -10.75 7.43 -44.16
CA TYR A 5 -9.46 7.25 -43.49
C TYR A 5 -9.37 8.05 -42.19
N ALA A 6 -9.91 9.28 -42.17
CA ALA A 6 -9.97 10.10 -40.96
C ALA A 6 -10.81 9.45 -39.84
N PHE A 7 -11.95 8.84 -40.18
CA PHE A 7 -12.77 8.10 -39.21
C PHE A 7 -12.07 6.84 -38.71
N LEU A 8 -11.38 6.11 -39.60
CA LEU A 8 -10.62 4.91 -39.22
C LEU A 8 -9.45 5.27 -38.27
N THR A 9 -8.74 6.37 -38.54
CA THR A 9 -7.65 6.84 -37.67
C THR A 9 -8.16 7.30 -36.30
N ILE A 10 -9.31 7.97 -36.23
CA ILE A 10 -9.92 8.38 -34.96
C ILE A 10 -10.37 7.16 -34.15
N PHE A 11 -10.97 6.15 -34.80
CA PHE A 11 -11.41 4.93 -34.15
C PHE A 11 -10.24 4.10 -33.59
N LEU A 12 -9.13 4.01 -34.33
CA LEU A 12 -7.88 3.41 -33.86
C LEU A 12 -7.26 4.17 -32.68
N PHE A 13 -7.33 5.51 -32.69
CA PHE A 13 -6.81 6.34 -31.59
C PHE A 13 -7.62 6.16 -30.29
N ILE A 14 -8.94 5.99 -30.40
CA ILE A 14 -9.83 5.77 -29.25
C ILE A 14 -9.62 4.39 -28.63
N GLN A 15 -9.30 3.36 -29.42
CA GLN A 15 -8.99 2.02 -28.89
C GLN A 15 -7.64 1.95 -28.14
N CYS A 16 -6.72 2.90 -28.36
CA CYS A 16 -5.44 2.94 -27.64
C CYS A 16 -5.52 3.60 -26.26
N VAL A 17 -6.66 4.16 -25.87
CA VAL A 17 -6.81 4.79 -24.54
C VAL A 17 -7.26 3.71 -23.54
N GLU A 18 -6.32 2.85 -23.13
CA GLU A 18 -6.51 2.05 -21.93
C GLU A 18 -6.49 2.98 -20.71
N ILE A 19 -7.65 3.15 -20.08
CA ILE A 19 -7.77 3.96 -18.86
C ILE A 19 -7.27 3.11 -17.69
N TYR A 20 -5.97 3.18 -17.41
CA TYR A 20 -5.41 2.63 -16.18
C TYR A 20 -5.88 3.47 -14.99
N GLN A 21 -6.78 2.91 -14.18
CA GLN A 21 -7.30 3.56 -12.98
C GLN A 21 -6.26 3.43 -11.85
N CYS A 22 -5.39 4.42 -11.72
CA CYS A 22 -4.48 4.54 -10.58
C CYS A 22 -4.99 5.62 -9.62
N THR A 23 -5.07 5.29 -8.33
CA THR A 23 -5.34 6.30 -7.30
C THR A 23 -4.03 6.86 -6.78
N HIS A 24 -3.81 8.16 -6.95
CA HIS A 24 -2.61 8.85 -6.49
C HIS A 24 -2.94 9.73 -5.28
N LEU A 25 -2.25 9.49 -4.16
CA LEU A 25 -2.42 10.26 -2.94
C LEU A 25 -1.20 11.15 -2.71
N LYS A 26 -1.44 12.43 -2.37
CA LYS A 26 -0.39 13.37 -1.98
C LYS A 26 -0.86 14.15 -0.76
N GLY A 27 0.01 14.33 0.22
CA GLY A 27 -0.32 15.10 1.41
C GLY A 27 0.84 15.17 2.40
N THR A 28 0.52 15.66 3.59
CA THR A 28 1.41 15.70 4.74
C THR A 28 0.76 14.98 5.91
N PHE A 29 1.61 14.48 6.82
CA PHE A 29 1.17 13.85 8.07
C PHE A 29 1.86 14.55 9.25
N SER A 30 1.26 14.43 10.43
CA SER A 30 1.81 14.90 11.70
C SER A 30 1.88 13.72 12.67
N SER A 31 2.98 13.61 13.42
CA SER A 31 3.13 12.59 14.47
C SER A 31 2.28 12.86 15.70
N SER A 32 1.62 14.03 15.79
CA SER A 32 0.63 14.32 16.84
C SER A 32 -0.66 13.50 16.69
N ASP A 33 -0.93 13.00 15.49
CA ASP A 33 -2.13 12.21 15.22
C ASP A 33 -1.88 10.75 15.58
N PHE A 34 -2.82 10.13 16.30
CA PHE A 34 -2.69 8.74 16.76
C PHE A 34 -2.62 7.73 15.59
N PHE A 35 -3.43 7.93 14.54
CA PHE A 35 -3.28 7.28 13.23
C PHE A 35 -4.03 8.09 12.17
N LYS A 36 -3.73 7.86 10.89
CA LYS A 36 -4.38 8.57 9.79
C LYS A 36 -4.82 7.62 8.69
N PHE A 37 -6.12 7.37 8.63
CA PHE A 37 -6.71 6.63 7.51
C PHE A 37 -6.52 7.41 6.21
N LEU A 38 -5.93 6.77 5.20
CA LEU A 38 -5.64 7.40 3.91
C LEU A 38 -6.68 7.04 2.85
N ILE A 39 -6.89 5.74 2.62
CA ILE A 39 -7.84 5.25 1.62
C ILE A 39 -8.24 3.80 1.89
N LYS A 40 -9.41 3.43 1.37
CA LYS A 40 -9.88 2.05 1.26
C LYS A 40 -10.12 1.71 -0.21
N PHE A 41 -9.69 0.54 -0.62
CA PHE A 41 -9.83 0.05 -1.99
C PHE A 41 -10.13 -1.45 -2.02
N GLY A 42 -10.68 -1.92 -3.13
CA GLY A 42 -10.86 -3.34 -3.41
C GLY A 42 -9.92 -3.77 -4.52
N VAL A 43 -9.28 -4.92 -4.36
CA VAL A 43 -8.46 -5.56 -5.40
C VAL A 43 -9.19 -6.78 -5.94
N GLN A 44 -9.14 -6.95 -7.27
CA GLN A 44 -9.64 -8.15 -7.92
C GLN A 44 -8.70 -9.34 -7.66
N LYS A 45 -9.23 -10.54 -7.87
CA LYS A 45 -8.49 -11.79 -7.76
C LYS A 45 -7.34 -11.81 -8.78
N THR A 46 -6.14 -12.17 -8.31
CA THR A 46 -4.97 -12.40 -9.16
C THR A 46 -5.20 -13.65 -10.03
N ALA A 47 -4.97 -13.53 -11.33
CA ALA A 47 -5.10 -14.64 -12.27
C ALA A 47 -3.96 -15.64 -12.08
N GLY A 48 -4.30 -16.91 -11.79
CA GLY A 48 -3.29 -17.95 -11.51
C GLY A 48 -2.35 -18.26 -12.67
N HIS A 49 -2.80 -18.06 -13.91
CA HIS A 49 -2.01 -18.33 -15.13
C HIS A 49 -1.05 -17.18 -15.49
N SER A 50 -1.23 -15.99 -14.89
CA SER A 50 -0.40 -14.81 -15.16
C SER A 50 -0.38 -13.90 -13.93
N PRO A 51 0.25 -14.33 -12.83
CA PRO A 51 0.24 -13.61 -11.57
C PRO A 51 0.88 -12.23 -11.68
N ASP A 52 2.01 -12.13 -12.39
CA ASP A 52 2.80 -10.90 -12.45
C ASP A 52 2.09 -9.76 -13.19
N THR A 53 1.18 -10.09 -14.10
CA THR A 53 0.38 -9.12 -14.87
C THR A 53 -0.96 -8.78 -14.22
N SER A 54 -1.37 -9.52 -13.19
CA SER A 54 -2.68 -9.37 -12.54
C SER A 54 -2.59 -9.05 -11.04
N GLN A 55 -1.37 -8.92 -10.51
CA GLN A 55 -1.12 -8.48 -9.15
C GLN A 55 -1.29 -6.97 -9.00
N GLY A 56 -1.72 -6.56 -7.81
CA GLY A 56 -1.81 -5.15 -7.45
C GLY A 56 -0.49 -4.65 -6.89
N TYR A 57 -0.19 -3.38 -7.11
CA TYR A 57 0.97 -2.71 -6.53
C TYR A 57 0.54 -1.46 -5.79
N ILE A 58 1.27 -1.17 -4.71
CA ILE A 58 1.21 0.10 -4.00
C ILE A 58 2.64 0.54 -3.81
N PHE A 59 2.98 1.72 -4.29
CA PHE A 59 4.34 2.24 -4.23
C PHE A 59 4.30 3.74 -4.03
N GLY A 60 5.37 4.30 -3.48
CA GLY A 60 5.38 5.70 -3.15
C GLY A 60 6.68 6.18 -2.54
N ASN A 61 6.68 7.48 -2.26
CA ASN A 61 7.76 8.18 -1.58
C ASN A 61 7.17 8.84 -0.33
N ILE A 62 7.69 8.49 0.83
CA ILE A 62 7.27 9.07 2.11
C ILE A 62 8.52 9.54 2.83
N THR A 63 8.82 10.82 2.69
CA THR A 63 10.00 11.45 3.29
C THR A 63 9.59 12.47 4.36
N SER A 64 10.55 12.84 5.20
CA SER A 64 10.39 13.91 6.19
C SER A 64 11.52 14.90 6.05
N LYS A 65 11.23 16.17 6.31
CA LYS A 65 12.24 17.23 6.41
C LYS A 65 12.94 17.27 7.77
N SER A 66 12.38 16.58 8.76
CA SER A 66 12.84 16.55 10.15
C SER A 66 13.10 15.12 10.60
N HIS A 67 14.13 14.95 11.43
CA HIS A 67 14.47 13.64 11.97
C HIS A 67 13.41 13.22 13.00
N LEU A 68 12.75 12.08 12.76
CA LEU A 68 11.86 11.46 13.75
C LEU A 68 12.69 10.50 14.61
N PHE A 69 12.63 10.65 15.94
CA PHE A 69 13.32 9.75 16.86
C PHE A 69 12.73 8.33 16.88
N VAL A 70 11.44 8.22 16.55
CA VAL A 70 10.73 6.95 16.43
C VAL A 70 10.08 6.92 15.05
N PRO A 71 10.33 5.89 14.24
CA PRO A 71 9.68 5.75 12.94
C PRO A 71 8.19 5.54 13.12
N ILE A 72 7.41 6.09 12.20
CA ILE A 72 5.97 5.86 12.10
C ILE A 72 5.76 4.60 11.27
N THR A 73 4.76 3.82 11.64
CA THR A 73 4.39 2.61 10.89
C THR A 73 3.36 2.96 9.82
N PHE A 74 3.74 2.83 8.56
CA PHE A 74 2.80 2.81 7.44
C PHE A 74 2.23 1.41 7.30
N VAL A 75 0.90 1.30 7.24
CA VAL A 75 0.23 -0.01 7.28
C VAL A 75 -0.75 -0.19 6.13
N VAL A 76 -0.67 -1.35 5.48
CA VAL A 76 -1.69 -1.83 4.55
C VAL A 76 -2.40 -3.05 5.13
N LEU A 77 -3.67 -2.89 5.50
CA LEU A 77 -4.46 -3.93 6.17
C LEU A 77 -5.56 -4.48 5.28
N ARG A 78 -5.77 -5.79 5.34
CA ARG A 78 -7.04 -6.39 4.91
C ARG A 78 -8.16 -5.96 5.85
N ARG A 79 -9.39 -5.84 5.34
CA ARG A 79 -10.61 -5.45 6.08
C ARG A 79 -10.76 -6.16 7.43
N SER A 80 -10.48 -7.46 7.48
CA SER A 80 -10.59 -8.25 8.72
C SER A 80 -9.66 -7.78 9.84
N HIS A 81 -8.47 -7.29 9.49
CA HIS A 81 -7.50 -6.75 10.46
C HIS A 81 -7.83 -5.29 10.80
N PHE A 82 -8.30 -4.52 9.82
CA PHE A 82 -8.66 -3.12 10.03
C PHE A 82 -9.85 -2.91 10.97
N ILE A 83 -10.85 -3.81 10.98
CA ILE A 83 -12.02 -3.64 11.85
C ILE A 83 -11.61 -3.61 13.33
N ASP A 84 -10.74 -4.51 13.74
CA ASP A 84 -10.22 -4.55 15.11
C ASP A 84 -9.33 -3.34 15.38
N TYR A 85 -8.49 -2.96 14.43
CA TYR A 85 -7.66 -1.75 14.48
C TYR A 85 -8.52 -0.49 14.73
N TYR A 86 -9.57 -0.29 13.93
CA TYR A 86 -10.42 0.90 14.01
C TYR A 86 -11.30 0.94 15.26
N LYS A 87 -11.83 -0.20 15.70
CA LYS A 87 -12.69 -0.26 16.91
C LYS A 87 -11.96 0.17 18.17
N ASN A 88 -10.67 -0.15 18.29
CA ASN A 88 -9.88 0.15 19.48
C ASN A 88 -9.46 1.63 19.58
N ARG A 89 -9.73 2.47 18.57
CA ARG A 89 -9.39 3.90 18.58
C ARG A 89 -10.07 4.72 19.67
N VAL A 90 -11.24 4.26 20.14
CA VAL A 90 -12.05 4.97 21.15
C VAL A 90 -11.54 4.73 22.56
N ILE A 91 -10.53 3.86 22.73
CA ILE A 91 -9.90 3.61 24.01
C ILE A 91 -9.10 4.86 24.40
N PHE A 92 -9.34 5.34 25.62
CA PHE A 92 -8.70 6.54 26.17
C PHE A 92 -7.20 6.29 26.44
N ASP A 93 -6.89 5.13 27.03
CA ASP A 93 -5.53 4.65 27.22
C ASP A 93 -4.89 4.29 25.87
N LYS A 94 -3.86 5.05 25.48
CA LYS A 94 -3.18 4.90 24.19
C LYS A 94 -2.28 3.67 24.14
N ASP A 95 -1.70 3.26 25.26
CA ASP A 95 -0.84 2.08 25.31
C ASP A 95 -1.69 0.82 25.16
N GLU A 96 -2.82 0.77 25.85
CA GLU A 96 -3.78 -0.32 25.69
C GLU A 96 -4.41 -0.33 24.28
N ALA A 97 -4.71 0.85 23.73
CA ALA A 97 -5.18 0.96 22.35
C ALA A 97 -4.15 0.38 21.36
N CYS A 98 -2.88 0.79 21.46
CA CYS A 98 -1.78 0.28 20.65
C CYS A 98 -1.65 -1.24 20.78
N ASN A 99 -1.59 -1.76 22.00
CA ASN A 99 -1.48 -3.19 22.25
C ASN A 99 -2.60 -3.98 21.58
N ARG A 100 -3.86 -3.53 21.72
CA ARG A 100 -5.00 -4.22 21.09
C ARG A 100 -5.00 -4.11 19.58
N MET A 101 -4.67 -2.93 19.04
CA MET A 101 -4.62 -2.67 17.59
C MET A 101 -3.58 -3.55 16.89
N PHE A 102 -2.41 -3.72 17.50
CA PHE A 102 -1.30 -4.46 16.92
C PHE A 102 -1.21 -5.92 17.37
N SER A 103 -1.94 -6.34 18.41
CA SER A 103 -1.90 -7.72 18.96
C SER A 103 -2.08 -8.84 17.93
N LYS A 104 -2.97 -8.65 16.94
CA LYS A 104 -3.20 -9.60 15.84
C LYS A 104 -2.29 -9.35 14.65
N LEU A 105 -1.89 -8.10 14.45
CA LEU A 105 -1.04 -7.70 13.33
C LEU A 105 0.39 -8.19 13.54
N ASN A 106 0.98 -7.98 14.72
CA ASN A 106 2.35 -8.40 15.04
C ASN A 106 2.54 -9.93 14.97
N LYS A 107 1.48 -10.71 15.15
CA LYS A 107 1.54 -12.18 15.02
C LYS A 107 1.47 -12.68 13.57
N ARG A 108 1.09 -11.81 12.63
CA ARG A 108 0.81 -12.17 11.23
C ARG A 108 1.60 -11.33 10.24
N ALA A 109 2.11 -10.17 10.64
CA ALA A 109 2.97 -9.33 9.85
C ALA A 109 4.38 -9.92 9.85
N TYR A 110 5.09 -9.74 8.75
CA TYR A 110 6.49 -10.10 8.66
C TYR A 110 7.31 -9.30 9.66
N ASP A 111 8.15 -10.00 10.43
CA ASP A 111 9.18 -9.41 11.27
C ASP A 111 10.40 -10.35 11.24
N PRO A 112 11.60 -9.85 10.92
CA PRO A 112 12.77 -10.70 10.74
C PRO A 112 13.18 -11.45 12.02
N GLN A 113 12.81 -10.94 13.20
CA GLN A 113 13.12 -11.56 14.49
C GLN A 113 11.95 -12.38 15.05
N CYS A 114 10.72 -11.90 14.85
CA CYS A 114 9.53 -12.40 15.54
C CYS A 114 8.62 -13.24 14.64
N SER A 115 8.59 -13.02 13.33
CA SER A 115 7.67 -13.67 12.40
C SER A 115 8.20 -13.69 10.96
N HIS A 116 9.16 -14.57 10.69
CA HIS A 116 9.81 -14.67 9.37
C HIS A 116 8.86 -15.11 8.25
N ASP A 117 7.79 -15.86 8.55
CA ASP A 117 6.77 -16.28 7.57
C ASP A 117 5.55 -15.34 7.52
N GLY A 118 5.66 -14.17 8.16
CA GLY A 118 4.61 -13.19 8.21
C GLY A 118 4.30 -12.56 6.85
N LYS A 119 3.14 -11.93 6.76
CA LYS A 119 2.69 -11.17 5.59
C LYS A 119 3.28 -9.77 5.61
N ASP A 120 3.65 -9.29 4.45
CA ASP A 120 4.13 -7.95 4.30
C ASP A 120 3.00 -6.90 4.39
N TYR A 121 2.87 -6.26 5.56
CA TYR A 121 1.84 -5.24 5.83
C TYR A 121 2.41 -3.92 6.37
N LEU A 122 3.67 -3.88 6.80
CA LEU A 122 4.24 -2.80 7.61
C LEU A 122 5.47 -2.20 6.92
N ARG A 123 5.61 -0.87 6.99
CA ARG A 123 6.83 -0.15 6.61
C ARG A 123 7.13 0.92 7.65
N ARG A 124 8.40 1.05 8.03
CA ARG A 124 8.93 2.16 8.82
C ARG A 124 9.13 3.36 7.90
N ILE A 125 8.41 4.43 8.18
CA ILE A 125 8.49 5.71 7.49
C ILE A 125 8.83 6.81 8.52
N PRO A 126 9.40 7.95 8.10
CA PRO A 126 9.81 8.34 6.75
C PRO A 126 11.06 7.61 6.27
N CYS A 127 11.15 7.40 4.96
CA CYS A 127 12.31 6.81 4.31
C CYS A 127 13.36 7.90 3.99
N PRO A 128 14.66 7.57 3.95
CA PRO A 128 15.71 8.52 3.64
C PRO A 128 15.53 9.09 2.23
N THR A 129 15.75 10.39 2.05
CA THR A 129 15.40 11.07 0.79
C THR A 129 16.25 10.56 -0.37
N GLY A 130 15.60 9.98 -1.38
CA GLY A 130 16.29 9.43 -2.55
C GLY A 130 16.80 8.00 -2.38
N GLU A 131 16.55 7.38 -1.23
CA GLU A 131 16.94 6.01 -0.92
C GLU A 131 15.70 5.15 -0.60
N LEU A 132 15.90 3.83 -0.63
CA LEU A 132 14.88 2.86 -0.21
C LEU A 132 14.55 3.00 1.27
N CYS A 133 13.34 2.56 1.64
CA CYS A 133 12.98 2.41 3.05
C CYS A 133 13.82 1.31 3.71
N GLU A 134 14.05 1.42 5.02
CA GLU A 134 14.87 0.47 5.79
C GLU A 134 14.36 -0.98 5.73
N ASP A 135 13.06 -1.16 5.49
CA ASP A 135 12.41 -2.47 5.35
C ASP A 135 12.46 -3.03 3.91
N GLU A 136 13.11 -2.34 2.97
CA GLU A 136 13.25 -2.77 1.58
C GLU A 136 14.71 -3.15 1.30
N ASP A 137 14.95 -4.43 1.03
CA ASP A 137 16.31 -4.97 0.88
C ASP A 137 16.86 -4.89 -0.55
N ASP A 138 15.97 -4.83 -1.55
CA ASP A 138 16.36 -4.89 -2.98
C ASP A 138 15.56 -3.90 -3.84
N GLN A 139 16.30 -3.02 -4.53
CA GLN A 139 15.78 -2.07 -5.50
C GLN A 139 15.00 -2.74 -6.64
N TRP A 140 15.34 -3.97 -7.02
CA TRP A 140 14.66 -4.71 -8.09
C TRP A 140 13.21 -5.08 -7.74
N HIS A 141 12.87 -5.13 -6.46
CA HIS A 141 11.51 -5.39 -5.99
C HIS A 141 10.68 -4.10 -5.82
N VAL A 142 11.32 -2.94 -5.97
CA VAL A 142 10.69 -1.63 -5.84
C VAL A 142 10.44 -1.02 -7.21
N VAL A 143 9.25 -0.45 -7.41
CA VAL A 143 8.93 0.26 -8.64
C VAL A 143 9.92 1.41 -8.83
N ASN A 144 10.54 1.48 -10.02
CA ASN A 144 11.55 2.49 -10.35
C ASN A 144 11.13 3.90 -9.92
N ASN A 145 12.09 4.65 -9.36
CA ASN A 145 11.93 6.00 -8.79
C ASN A 145 11.01 6.10 -7.55
N HIS A 146 10.72 4.98 -6.89
CA HIS A 146 10.00 4.95 -5.62
C HIS A 146 10.84 4.38 -4.48
N GLN A 147 10.43 4.64 -3.23
CA GLN A 147 11.18 4.25 -2.02
C GLN A 147 10.69 2.92 -1.41
N PHE A 148 9.45 2.54 -1.67
CA PHE A 148 8.88 1.26 -1.24
C PHE A 148 7.88 0.72 -2.25
N THR A 149 7.60 -0.58 -2.18
CA THR A 149 6.53 -1.22 -2.95
C THR A 149 5.92 -2.37 -2.18
N TYR A 150 4.60 -2.36 -2.02
CA TYR A 150 3.84 -3.52 -1.62
C TYR A 150 3.26 -4.23 -2.84
N VAL A 151 3.39 -5.55 -2.85
CA VAL A 151 2.83 -6.42 -3.90
C VAL A 151 1.68 -7.23 -3.32
N PHE A 152 0.49 -7.13 -3.93
CA PHE A 152 -0.71 -7.84 -3.49
C PHE A 152 -1.05 -8.94 -4.48
N LYS A 153 -0.89 -10.18 -4.03
CA LYS A 153 -1.30 -11.40 -4.73
C LYS A 153 -2.43 -12.05 -3.93
N ASP A 154 -3.66 -11.98 -4.42
CA ASP A 154 -4.79 -12.73 -3.85
C ASP A 154 -5.35 -13.72 -4.89
N PHE A 155 -4.94 -14.97 -4.76
CA PHE A 155 -5.35 -16.06 -5.63
C PHE A 155 -6.66 -16.73 -5.19
N LYS A 156 -7.21 -16.36 -4.03
CA LYS A 156 -8.40 -17.01 -3.48
C LYS A 156 -9.63 -16.15 -3.69
N GLU A 157 -9.59 -14.89 -3.26
CA GLU A 157 -10.78 -14.01 -3.25
C GLU A 157 -10.42 -12.53 -3.50
N PRO A 158 -11.37 -11.70 -3.96
CA PRO A 158 -11.19 -10.24 -4.00
C PRO A 158 -11.00 -9.70 -2.57
N ALA A 159 -9.93 -8.93 -2.35
CA ALA A 159 -9.61 -8.39 -1.02
C ALA A 159 -9.96 -6.91 -0.89
N TYR A 160 -10.48 -6.52 0.26
CA TYR A 160 -10.66 -5.12 0.65
C TYR A 160 -9.50 -4.70 1.53
N ASN A 161 -8.75 -3.71 1.08
CA ASN A 161 -7.58 -3.22 1.77
C ASN A 161 -7.78 -1.78 2.23
N ILE A 162 -7.13 -1.45 3.34
CA ILE A 162 -7.24 -0.19 4.04
C ILE A 162 -5.86 0.30 4.42
N PHE A 163 -5.60 1.56 4.10
CA PHE A 163 -4.40 2.29 4.46
C PHE A 163 -4.62 3.13 5.71
N SER A 164 -3.68 3.06 6.64
CA SER A 164 -3.73 3.82 7.88
C SER A 164 -2.36 4.24 8.37
#